data_AF-A0A453LYE8-F1
#
_entry.id   AF-A0A453LYE8-F1
#
_cell.length_a   1.000
_cell.length_b   1.000
_cell.length_c   1.000
_cell.angle_alpha   90.00
_cell.angle_beta   90.00
_cell.angle_gamma   90.00
#
_symmetry.space_group_name_H-M   'P 1'
#
loop_
_entity.id
_entity.type
_entity.pdbx_description
1 polymer ?
#
loop_
_entity_poly.entity_id
_entity_poly.type
_entity_poly.pdbx_seq_one_letter_code
_entity_poly.pdbx_strand_id
1 'polypeptide(L)'
;QVQKHFKPEFLNRLSEIVVFEPLLHDKLKEIVKIQMKSVIARVADKGISLFASDAALDVILSESYNPMYGARPIRRWLEKNVMTKLSQMLVKGEASEGSMMSIDTTDDRNKLKYEVAKKAELSGVVCNTDSGGMATVVSPIKRIVSLLTRVTRKHPEGPALKTL
;
A
#
# COMPACT_ATOMS: atom_id res chain seq x y z
N GLN A 1 24.66 2.96 30.99
CA GLN A 1 23.92 1.87 31.68
C GLN A 1 24.43 0.46 31.34
N VAL A 2 24.87 0.19 30.11
CA VAL A 2 25.33 -1.15 29.66
C VAL A 2 26.56 -1.67 30.43
N GLN A 3 27.56 -0.81 30.72
CA GLN A 3 28.77 -1.21 31.45
C GLN A 3 28.53 -1.66 32.90
N LYS A 4 27.37 -1.31 33.51
CA LYS A 4 27.02 -1.72 34.88
C LYS A 4 26.32 -3.09 34.95
N HIS A 5 25.81 -3.60 33.83
CA HIS A 5 24.99 -4.81 33.80
C HIS A 5 25.73 -6.04 33.24
N PHE A 6 26.81 -5.85 32.49
CA PHE A 6 27.57 -6.94 31.87
C PHE A 6 28.98 -7.04 32.47
N LYS A 7 29.46 -8.28 32.67
CA LYS A 7 30.82 -8.53 33.16
C LYS A 7 31.86 -7.98 32.16
N PRO A 8 32.99 -7.44 32.65
CA PRO A 8 34.00 -6.83 31.80
C PRO A 8 34.58 -7.79 30.74
N GLU A 9 34.65 -9.08 31.02
CA GLU A 9 35.06 -10.12 30.05
C GLU A 9 34.17 -10.18 28.81
N PHE A 10 32.87 -9.91 28.95
CA PHE A 10 31.92 -9.95 27.84
C PHE A 10 32.07 -8.74 26.92
N LEU A 11 32.30 -7.56 27.49
CA LEU A 11 32.52 -6.33 26.74
C LEU A 11 33.80 -6.41 25.89
N ASN A 12 34.82 -7.11 26.40
CA ASN A 12 36.08 -7.34 25.68
C ASN A 12 35.94 -8.31 24.48
N ARG A 13 34.78 -8.97 24.27
CA ARG A 13 34.50 -9.81 23.08
C ARG A 13 33.62 -9.11 22.04
N LEU A 14 33.21 -7.87 22.28
CA LEU A 14 32.45 -7.06 21.33
C LEU A 14 33.42 -6.16 20.57
N SER A 15 33.63 -6.42 19.28
CA SER A 15 34.60 -5.69 18.47
C SER A 15 34.14 -4.27 18.11
N GLU A 16 32.84 -4.07 17.91
CA GLU A 16 32.28 -2.78 17.49
C GLU A 16 30.86 -2.59 18.03
N ILE A 17 30.52 -1.37 18.41
CA ILE A 17 29.18 -0.98 18.86
C ILE A 17 28.54 -0.16 17.73
N VAL A 18 27.54 -0.73 17.06
CA VAL A 18 26.76 -0.02 16.04
C VAL A 18 25.62 0.75 16.71
N VAL A 19 25.62 2.08 16.56
CA VAL A 19 24.55 2.95 17.06
C VAL A 19 23.53 3.13 15.93
N PHE A 20 22.27 2.79 16.19
CA PHE A 20 21.19 3.01 15.24
C PHE A 20 20.49 4.33 15.51
N GLU A 21 20.39 5.18 14.49
CA GLU A 21 19.59 6.39 14.53
C GLU A 21 18.09 6.05 14.48
N PRO A 22 17.23 6.83 15.17
CA PRO A 22 15.79 6.67 15.08
C PRO A 22 15.32 6.88 13.64
N LEU A 23 14.38 6.06 13.19
CA LEU A 23 13.84 6.12 11.83
C LEU A 23 13.06 7.43 11.62
N LEU A 24 13.48 8.22 10.63
CA LEU A 24 12.74 9.39 10.16
C LEU A 24 11.39 8.97 9.52
N HIS A 25 10.42 9.88 9.54
CA HIS A 25 9.08 9.64 9.01
C HIS A 25 9.09 9.11 7.55
N ASP A 26 9.92 9.70 6.68
CA ASP A 26 10.00 9.29 5.28
C ASP A 26 10.54 7.87 5.12
N LYS A 27 11.49 7.47 5.99
CA LYS A 27 12.00 6.10 6.03
C LYS A 27 10.96 5.11 6.54
N LEU A 28 10.14 5.51 7.50
CA LEU A 28 9.01 4.71 7.92
C LEU A 28 7.98 4.54 6.79
N LYS A 29 7.71 5.59 6.01
CA LYS A 29 6.83 5.52 4.84
C LYS A 29 7.37 4.57 3.76
N GLU A 30 8.69 4.59 3.49
CA GLU A 30 9.35 3.60 2.62
C GLU A 30 9.13 2.17 3.13
N ILE A 31 9.27 1.94 4.44
CA ILE A 31 9.03 0.61 5.03
C ILE A 31 7.58 0.18 4.84
N VAL A 32 6.60 1.06 5.06
CA VAL A 32 5.18 0.76 4.82
C VAL A 32 4.95 0.40 3.34
N LYS A 33 5.56 1.13 2.40
CA LYS A 33 5.48 0.85 0.97
C LYS A 33 6.02 -0.54 0.63
N ILE A 34 7.13 -0.96 1.25
CA ILE A 34 7.69 -2.31 1.08
C ILE A 34 6.72 -3.37 1.62
N GLN A 35 6.15 -3.17 2.81
CA GLN A 35 5.18 -4.10 3.38
C GLN A 35 3.91 -4.20 2.51
N MET A 36 3.45 -3.07 1.95
CA MET A 36 2.30 -3.02 1.05
C MET A 36 2.56 -3.80 -0.24
N LYS A 37 3.78 -3.74 -0.81
CA LYS A 37 4.13 -4.56 -1.98
C LYS A 37 3.92 -6.05 -1.75
N SER A 38 4.25 -6.55 -0.56
CA SER A 38 4.01 -7.95 -0.20
C SER A 38 2.52 -8.30 -0.16
N VAL A 39 1.66 -7.36 0.26
CA VAL A 39 0.20 -7.54 0.22
C VAL A 39 -0.32 -7.53 -1.21
N ILE A 40 0.14 -6.58 -2.03
CA ILE A 40 -0.23 -6.47 -3.44
C ILE A 40 0.12 -7.76 -4.18
N ALA A 41 1.33 -8.31 -3.96
CA ALA A 41 1.75 -9.57 -4.57
C ALA A 41 0.80 -10.73 -4.22
N ARG A 42 0.46 -10.90 -2.94
CA ARG A 42 -0.47 -11.96 -2.49
C ARG A 42 -1.88 -11.85 -3.10
N VAL A 43 -2.33 -10.63 -3.38
CA VAL A 43 -3.63 -10.38 -3.99
C VAL A 43 -3.57 -10.58 -5.51
N ALA A 44 -2.44 -10.23 -6.13
CA ALA A 44 -2.17 -10.48 -7.53
C ALA A 44 -2.11 -11.98 -7.86
N ASP A 45 -1.60 -12.82 -6.94
CA ASP A 45 -1.63 -14.28 -7.08
C ASP A 45 -3.06 -14.85 -7.18
N LYS A 46 -4.06 -14.09 -6.71
CA LYS A 46 -5.50 -14.42 -6.86
C LYS A 46 -6.14 -13.76 -8.09
N GLY A 47 -5.32 -13.22 -8.99
CA GLY A 47 -5.74 -12.53 -10.20
C GLY A 47 -6.42 -11.19 -9.96
N ILE A 48 -6.14 -10.52 -8.84
CA ILE A 48 -6.73 -9.22 -8.48
C ILE A 48 -5.64 -8.15 -8.44
N SER A 49 -5.88 -7.04 -9.11
CA SER A 49 -4.97 -5.89 -9.07
C SER A 49 -5.28 -5.01 -7.86
N LEU A 50 -4.30 -4.73 -7.02
CA LEU A 50 -4.46 -3.85 -5.85
C LEU A 50 -3.60 -2.59 -6.00
N PHE A 51 -4.22 -1.43 -5.80
CA PHE A 51 -3.55 -0.13 -5.76
C PHE A 51 -3.77 0.55 -4.41
N ALA A 52 -2.75 1.24 -3.88
CA ALA A 52 -2.86 2.04 -2.66
C ALA A 52 -2.34 3.46 -2.90
N SER A 53 -3.10 4.47 -2.49
CA SER A 53 -2.70 5.88 -2.60
C SER A 53 -1.62 6.24 -1.57
N ASP A 54 -0.83 7.28 -1.84
CA ASP A 54 0.17 7.77 -0.87
C ASP A 54 -0.48 8.25 0.44
N ALA A 55 -1.71 8.79 0.35
CA ALA A 55 -2.48 9.19 1.52
C ALA A 55 -2.86 7.98 2.37
N ALA A 56 -3.23 6.85 1.74
CA ALA A 56 -3.50 5.61 2.46
C ALA A 56 -2.25 5.10 3.18
N LEU A 57 -1.06 5.24 2.60
CA LEU A 57 0.20 4.86 3.26
C LEU A 57 0.46 5.70 4.52
N ASP A 58 0.13 6.99 4.48
CA ASP A 58 0.28 7.89 5.66
C ASP A 58 -0.66 7.48 6.79
N VAL A 59 -1.91 7.12 6.47
CA VAL A 59 -2.87 6.60 7.46
C VAL A 59 -2.36 5.31 8.09
N ILE A 60 -1.92 4.35 7.26
CA ILE A 60 -1.36 3.09 7.76
C ILE A 60 -0.18 3.35 8.69
N LEU A 61 0.70 4.28 8.33
CA LEU A 61 1.85 4.62 9.16
C LEU A 61 1.40 5.18 10.52
N SER A 62 0.46 6.14 10.53
CA SER A 62 -0.05 6.74 11.76
C SER A 62 -0.73 5.74 12.70
N GLU A 63 -1.48 4.77 12.16
CA GLU A 63 -2.22 3.79 12.96
C GLU A 63 -1.37 2.60 13.42
N SER A 64 -0.25 2.34 12.76
CA SER A 64 0.57 1.15 13.01
C SER A 64 1.94 1.43 13.63
N TYR A 65 2.44 2.66 13.61
CA TYR A 65 3.72 3.02 14.18
C TYR A 65 3.65 3.16 15.70
N ASN A 66 4.67 2.62 16.40
CA ASN A 66 4.84 2.84 17.83
C ASN A 66 6.31 3.17 18.14
N PRO A 67 6.63 4.34 18.71
CA PRO A 67 8.01 4.75 19.01
C PRO A 67 8.79 3.75 19.87
N MET A 68 8.13 3.05 20.80
CA MET A 68 8.78 2.06 21.68
C MET A 68 9.18 0.79 20.92
N TYR A 69 8.45 0.43 19.87
CA TYR A 69 8.62 -0.83 19.12
C TYR A 69 9.13 -0.61 17.68
N GLY A 70 9.32 0.64 17.26
CA GLY A 70 9.72 1.04 15.92
C GLY A 70 8.73 0.59 14.84
N ALA A 71 9.27 0.19 13.68
CA ALA A 71 8.49 -0.27 12.53
C ALA A 71 7.92 -1.70 12.66
N ARG A 72 8.29 -2.45 13.71
CA ARG A 72 7.88 -3.85 13.88
C ARG A 72 6.36 -4.06 13.87
N PRO A 73 5.53 -3.21 14.51
CA PRO A 73 4.09 -3.41 14.53
C PRO A 73 3.40 -3.17 13.18
N ILE A 74 4.05 -2.47 12.24
CA ILE A 74 3.50 -2.12 10.92
C ILE A 74 3.02 -3.35 10.17
N ARG A 75 3.87 -4.36 10.06
CA ARG A 75 3.53 -5.61 9.34
C ARG A 75 2.32 -6.30 9.96
N ARG A 76 2.31 -6.45 11.29
CA ARG A 76 1.22 -7.12 12.02
C ARG A 76 -0.09 -6.37 11.85
N TRP A 77 -0.05 -5.05 11.92
CA TRP A 77 -1.23 -4.21 11.73
C TRP A 77 -1.78 -4.34 10.31
N LEU A 78 -0.90 -4.33 9.30
CA LEU A 78 -1.27 -4.46 7.89
C LEU A 78 -1.94 -5.82 7.59
N GLU A 79 -1.36 -6.90 8.11
CA GLU A 79 -1.95 -8.24 7.99
C GLU A 79 -3.33 -8.32 8.68
N LYS A 80 -3.46 -7.77 9.89
CA LYS A 80 -4.73 -7.85 10.65
C LYS A 80 -5.83 -6.95 10.09
N ASN A 81 -5.50 -5.76 9.59
CA ASN A 81 -6.51 -4.77 9.19
C ASN A 81 -6.75 -4.82 7.68
N VAL A 82 -5.70 -4.69 6.88
CA VAL A 82 -5.81 -4.63 5.43
C VAL A 82 -6.05 -6.03 4.86
N MET A 83 -5.17 -7.00 5.12
CA MET A 83 -5.28 -8.33 4.51
C MET A 83 -6.57 -9.05 4.95
N THR A 84 -6.95 -8.96 6.22
CA THR A 84 -8.21 -9.51 6.71
C THR A 84 -9.41 -8.87 6.01
N LYS A 85 -9.42 -7.54 5.81
CA LYS A 85 -10.52 -6.87 5.12
C LYS A 85 -10.62 -7.30 3.65
N LEU A 86 -9.50 -7.36 2.95
CA LEU A 86 -9.44 -7.85 1.56
C LEU A 86 -9.94 -9.29 1.47
N SER A 87 -9.56 -10.14 2.42
CA SER A 87 -10.01 -11.53 2.49
C SER A 87 -11.52 -11.65 2.72
N GLN A 88 -12.09 -10.80 3.58
CA GLN A 88 -13.54 -10.76 3.78
C GLN A 88 -14.29 -10.34 2.51
N MET A 89 -13.79 -9.33 1.78
CA MET A 89 -14.41 -8.87 0.53
C MET A 89 -14.37 -9.96 -0.56
N LEU A 90 -13.27 -10.72 -0.62
CA LEU A 90 -13.12 -11.88 -1.48
C LEU A 90 -14.14 -12.98 -1.16
N VAL A 91 -14.26 -13.35 0.12
CA VAL A 91 -15.21 -14.38 0.57
C VAL A 91 -16.66 -13.97 0.33
N LYS A 92 -16.97 -12.67 0.43
CA LYS A 92 -18.31 -12.12 0.13
C LYS A 92 -18.64 -12.04 -1.36
N GLY A 93 -17.67 -12.27 -2.26
CA GLY A 93 -17.87 -12.12 -3.71
C GLY A 93 -17.92 -10.66 -4.19
N GLU A 94 -17.53 -9.70 -3.34
CA GLU A 94 -17.44 -8.27 -3.71
C GLU A 94 -16.35 -8.06 -4.75
N ALA A 95 -15.30 -8.88 -4.72
CA ALA A 95 -14.24 -8.90 -5.72
C ALA A 95 -13.95 -10.32 -6.20
N SER A 96 -13.70 -10.44 -7.50
CA SER A 96 -13.39 -11.69 -8.20
C SER A 96 -12.11 -11.52 -9.01
N GLU A 97 -11.63 -12.63 -9.58
CA GLU A 97 -10.55 -12.63 -10.55
C GLU A 97 -10.80 -11.59 -11.66
N GLY A 98 -9.75 -10.86 -12.06
CA GLY A 98 -9.82 -9.76 -13.03
C GLY A 98 -10.34 -8.43 -12.47
N SER A 99 -10.71 -8.36 -11.18
CA SER A 99 -11.12 -7.11 -10.53
C SER A 99 -9.91 -6.24 -10.17
N MET A 100 -10.15 -4.93 -10.11
CA MET A 100 -9.19 -3.95 -9.60
C MET A 100 -9.71 -3.35 -8.30
N MET A 101 -8.88 -3.40 -7.27
CA MET A 101 -9.13 -2.80 -5.97
C MET A 101 -8.26 -1.56 -5.80
N SER A 102 -8.82 -0.53 -5.19
CA SER A 102 -8.07 0.66 -4.76
C SER A 102 -8.30 0.94 -3.28
N ILE A 103 -7.22 1.26 -2.58
CA ILE A 103 -7.20 1.69 -1.19
C ILE A 103 -6.88 3.19 -1.18
N ASP A 104 -7.76 3.97 -0.60
CA ASP A 104 -7.60 5.41 -0.41
C ASP A 104 -8.01 5.82 1.01
N THR A 105 -7.93 7.11 1.33
CA THR A 105 -8.42 7.65 2.61
C THR A 105 -9.83 8.20 2.46
N THR A 106 -10.60 8.17 3.55
CA THR A 106 -11.79 9.03 3.70
C THR A 106 -11.38 10.50 3.68
N ASP A 107 -12.32 11.42 3.40
CA ASP A 107 -12.11 12.87 3.39
C ASP A 107 -11.49 13.38 4.71
N ASP A 108 -11.83 12.75 5.84
CA ASP A 108 -11.27 13.04 7.16
C ASP A 108 -9.82 12.56 7.37
N ARG A 109 -9.21 11.89 6.37
CA ARG A 109 -7.87 11.28 6.41
C ARG A 109 -7.59 10.35 7.60
N ASN A 110 -8.60 9.90 8.31
CA ASN A 110 -8.44 9.05 9.49
C ASN A 110 -8.78 7.58 9.25
N LYS A 111 -9.35 7.22 8.10
CA LYS A 111 -9.80 5.85 7.83
C LYS A 111 -9.48 5.43 6.41
N LEU A 112 -9.20 4.14 6.25
CA LEU A 112 -9.00 3.50 4.94
C LEU A 112 -10.35 3.20 4.28
N LYS A 113 -10.49 3.63 3.04
CA LYS A 113 -11.61 3.33 2.15
C LYS A 113 -11.16 2.33 1.08
N TYR A 114 -12.01 1.34 0.82
CA TYR A 114 -11.76 0.30 -0.17
C TYR A 114 -12.79 0.45 -1.29
N GLU A 115 -12.32 0.55 -2.54
CA GLU A 115 -13.18 0.59 -3.71
C GLU A 115 -12.81 -0.55 -4.65
N VAL A 116 -13.81 -1.26 -5.17
CA VAL A 116 -13.63 -2.37 -6.13
C VAL A 116 -14.25 -1.97 -7.46
N ALA A 117 -13.47 -2.02 -8.52
CA ALA A 117 -13.96 -2.00 -9.89
C ALA A 117 -13.86 -3.40 -10.48
N LYS A 118 -15.03 -3.98 -10.77
CA LYS A 118 -15.11 -5.19 -11.59
C LYS A 118 -14.83 -4.79 -13.03
N LYS A 119 -13.93 -5.52 -13.69
CA LYS A 119 -13.76 -5.45 -15.14
C LYS A 119 -14.96 -6.16 -15.79
N ALA A 120 -16.13 -5.53 -15.73
CA ALA A 120 -17.24 -5.93 -16.58
C ALA A 120 -16.92 -5.45 -18.01
N GLU A 121 -16.69 -6.43 -18.89
CA GLU A 121 -16.82 -6.37 -20.35
C GLU A 121 -15.81 -5.50 -21.13
N LEU A 122 -14.81 -6.18 -21.71
CA LEU A 122 -14.10 -5.71 -22.91
C LEU A 122 -14.13 -6.77 -24.04
N SER A 123 -15.04 -7.75 -23.96
CA SER A 123 -15.29 -8.71 -25.02
C SER A 123 -16.78 -8.74 -25.35
N GLY A 124 -17.18 -7.89 -26.31
CA GLY A 124 -18.38 -8.11 -27.13
C GLY A 124 -19.68 -7.47 -26.66
N VAL A 125 -19.82 -6.15 -26.79
CA VAL A 125 -21.13 -5.55 -27.13
C VAL A 125 -20.91 -4.55 -28.26
N VAL A 126 -21.08 -5.03 -29.50
CA VAL A 126 -21.46 -4.16 -30.62
C VAL A 126 -22.99 -4.17 -30.63
N CYS A 127 -23.60 -3.04 -30.29
CA CYS A 127 -24.96 -2.72 -30.69
C CYS A 127 -25.02 -1.22 -30.99
N ASN A 128 -25.22 -0.88 -32.26
CA ASN A 128 -25.59 0.44 -32.74
C ASN A 128 -26.96 0.81 -32.17
N THR A 129 -27.17 2.10 -31.84
CA THR A 129 -28.35 2.88 -32.26
C THR A 129 -28.20 4.34 -31.86
N ASP A 130 -28.85 5.17 -32.66
CA ASP A 130 -28.72 6.60 -32.83
C ASP A 130 -29.26 7.47 -31.67
N SER A 131 -28.85 8.75 -31.76
CA SER A 131 -29.49 9.95 -31.20
C SER A 131 -29.26 10.29 -29.71
N GLY A 132 -28.53 11.41 -29.53
CA GLY A 132 -28.94 12.54 -28.69
C GLY A 132 -29.03 12.33 -27.18
N GLY A 133 -27.94 12.61 -26.47
CA GLY A 133 -27.98 12.88 -25.03
C GLY A 133 -26.60 12.85 -24.38
N MET A 134 -25.98 14.01 -24.18
CA MET A 134 -24.78 14.13 -23.34
C MET A 134 -25.15 13.95 -21.87
N ALA A 135 -25.25 12.71 -21.42
CA ALA A 135 -25.11 12.38 -20.02
C ALA A 135 -23.62 12.11 -19.75
N THR A 136 -22.93 13.04 -19.07
CA THR A 136 -21.56 12.81 -18.61
C THR A 136 -21.59 11.85 -17.42
N VAL A 137 -21.84 10.57 -17.69
CA VAL A 137 -21.66 9.49 -16.73
C VAL A 137 -20.16 9.21 -16.69
N VAL A 138 -19.44 9.85 -15.77
CA VAL A 138 -18.03 9.49 -15.52
C VAL A 138 -18.04 8.14 -14.83
N SER A 139 -18.05 7.09 -15.65
CA SER A 139 -17.96 5.69 -15.24
C SER A 139 -16.88 5.51 -14.16
N PRO A 140 -17.12 4.70 -13.10
CA PRO A 140 -16.16 4.49 -12.00
C PRO A 140 -14.78 4.04 -12.50
N ILE A 141 -14.71 3.36 -13.65
CA ILE A 141 -13.47 2.98 -14.31
C ILE A 141 -12.62 4.20 -14.70
N LYS A 142 -13.24 5.28 -15.21
CA LYS A 142 -12.51 6.53 -15.55
C LYS A 142 -11.90 7.21 -14.32
N ARG A 143 -12.52 7.10 -13.15
CA ARG A 143 -12.00 7.68 -11.90
C ARG A 143 -10.73 6.95 -11.43
N ILE A 144 -10.74 5.62 -11.48
CA ILE A 144 -9.59 4.77 -11.13
C ILE A 144 -8.45 4.91 -12.16
N VAL A 145 -8.77 4.93 -13.47
CA VAL A 145 -7.77 5.17 -14.53
C VAL A 145 -7.19 6.59 -14.43
N SER A 146 -7.99 7.60 -14.09
CA SER A 146 -7.52 8.95 -13.77
C SER A 146 -6.59 8.96 -12.55
N LEU A 147 -6.93 8.23 -11.48
CA LEU A 147 -6.10 8.07 -10.29
C LEU A 147 -4.74 7.41 -10.64
N LEU A 148 -4.75 6.34 -11.43
CA LEU A 148 -3.53 5.67 -11.93
C LEU A 148 -2.68 6.59 -12.81
N THR A 149 -3.31 7.40 -13.66
CA THR A 149 -2.60 8.34 -14.57
C THR A 149 -2.01 9.54 -13.81
N ARG A 150 -2.61 9.95 -12.69
CA ARG A 150 -2.06 11.01 -11.81
C ARG A 150 -0.88 10.52 -10.97
N VAL A 151 -0.92 9.28 -10.49
CA VAL A 151 0.13 8.71 -9.63
C VAL A 151 1.41 8.45 -10.44
N THR A 152 1.30 7.99 -11.68
CA THR A 152 2.45 7.71 -12.56
C THR A 152 3.23 8.95 -13.02
N ARG A 153 2.72 10.16 -12.78
CA ARG A 153 3.42 11.42 -13.11
C ARG A 153 4.20 12.06 -11.95
N LYS A 154 4.21 11.46 -10.74
CA LYS A 154 4.86 12.06 -9.55
C LYS A 154 6.24 11.50 -9.19
N HIS A 155 6.89 10.74 -10.06
CA HIS A 155 8.32 10.42 -9.93
C HIS A 155 9.06 10.67 -11.26
N PRO A 156 9.69 11.83 -11.45
CA PRO A 156 10.82 11.95 -12.36
C PRO A 156 12.11 11.51 -11.62
N GLU A 157 12.99 10.81 -12.35
CA GLU A 157 14.40 10.55 -12.03
C GLU A 157 14.72 9.66 -10.80
N GLY A 158 14.94 8.37 -11.05
CA GLY A 158 15.85 7.57 -10.22
C GLY A 158 17.28 7.77 -10.72
N PRO A 159 18.29 7.95 -9.85
CA PRO A 159 19.67 8.05 -10.32
C PRO A 159 20.15 6.67 -10.78
N ALA A 160 20.74 6.67 -11.97
CA ALA A 160 21.38 5.54 -12.59
C ALA A 160 22.38 4.87 -11.64
N LEU A 161 22.26 3.55 -11.51
CA LEU A 161 23.34 2.68 -11.04
C LEU A 161 24.49 2.80 -12.05
N LYS A 162 25.50 3.61 -11.72
CA LYS A 162 26.82 3.49 -12.34
C LYS A 162 27.61 2.46 -11.55
N THR A 163 27.77 1.31 -12.20
CA THR A 163 28.85 0.35 -11.99
C THR A 163 30.20 1.07 -11.88
N LEU A 164 30.91 0.87 -10.78
CA LEU A 164 32.38 0.83 -10.66
C LEU A 164 32.73 -0.09 -9.50
#